data_AF-T0K649-F1
#
_entry.id   AF-T0K649-F1
#
_cell.length_a   1.000
_cell.length_b   1.000
_cell.length_c   1.000
_cell.angle_alpha   90.00
_cell.angle_beta   90.00
_cell.angle_gamma   90.00
#
_symmetry.space_group_name_H-M   'P 1'
#
loop_
_entity.id
_entity.type
_entity.pdbx_description
1 polymer ?
#
loop_
_entity_poly.entity_id
_entity_poly.type
_entity_poly.pdbx_seq_one_letter_code
_entity_poly.pdbx_strand_id
1 'polypeptide(L)'
;MSQTTLSEKQALVQGKETTKSDGLSQQYGGLHPEGWVDRLPESWIPYIQLSRLSPPAGFFLIYFPHTFGALHAASVHGLPIQDVLRVCLILLGGSFFCNNASHAWNDLIDAPVDAQIERTRMRPIPRGAISYRAAFIFACTQAIAAAAFLLFLPRDASLAAIPTIIGTIYYPWAKRHTNLPQFVLGFCLTWGIMVGSSGMGVSQPWTDASTVSLLLASILWVVVFDTIYAHQDIVDDLKVGVKSTAILIQGFAKPALWSMFLSMIGCLIASGYYGGMGLPYYGLVVGGCVVSVGSMIARVDLADPASCWRWFSQGFWLTGAAIASGLLAEYLILPLAGADSFANICLGTAYVHGSCRDGFFCFMYWKSTSNASREAITSLDFTESDELNTGETLPSMPESDKNAVKYSDSDTLVTVLNGAVVGRLIQHPERSFALRVELDLVKGAKFFEKKPPTHFHLQEEYIEAVEGKIIVELEGKEIILGPTDGRFPIKPYVHHRSYPVPISGQDDGITQVAFLLSGERTDNVFELNPVFFENWYKYQDDIVVKGEKIDFFQLFCTFDAGGTYVSFPSWVPFGKYFSVGLGIVVGRWIGSGLLGYQPFYRKWTTDWDLACDRMSQTVFQRRFVDNVKAD
;
A
#
# COMPACT_ATOMS: atom_id res chain seq x y z
N MET A 1 43.10 -12.45 -50.00
CA MET A 1 42.75 -12.77 -48.60
C MET A 1 42.18 -11.51 -47.97
N SER A 2 40.85 -11.42 -47.91
CA SER A 2 40.16 -10.23 -47.40
C SER A 2 40.15 -10.25 -45.86
N GLN A 3 40.69 -9.19 -45.24
CA GLN A 3 40.63 -8.97 -43.80
C GLN A 3 39.26 -8.39 -43.46
N THR A 4 38.36 -9.24 -42.99
CA THR A 4 37.08 -8.82 -42.40
C THR A 4 37.36 -8.17 -41.05
N THR A 5 36.83 -6.96 -40.85
CA THR A 5 37.11 -6.13 -39.67
C THR A 5 36.39 -6.65 -38.43
N LEU A 6 36.89 -6.32 -37.23
CA LEU A 6 36.35 -6.79 -35.95
C LEU A 6 34.88 -6.40 -35.75
N SER A 7 34.43 -5.28 -36.34
CA SER A 7 33.03 -4.84 -36.27
C SER A 7 32.10 -5.69 -37.14
N GLU A 8 32.57 -6.22 -38.26
CA GLU A 8 31.78 -7.14 -39.10
C GLU A 8 31.64 -8.52 -38.44
N LYS A 9 32.66 -8.97 -37.69
CA LYS A 9 32.55 -10.18 -36.85
C LYS A 9 31.62 -9.97 -35.66
N GLN A 10 31.61 -8.79 -35.04
CA GLN A 10 30.65 -8.45 -33.99
C GLN A 10 29.21 -8.31 -34.52
N ALA A 11 29.02 -7.75 -35.71
CA ALA A 11 27.70 -7.69 -36.37
C ALA A 11 27.18 -9.08 -36.78
N LEU A 12 28.06 -10.00 -37.19
CA LEU A 12 27.70 -11.39 -37.53
C LEU A 12 27.43 -12.27 -36.28
N VAL A 13 28.02 -11.95 -35.13
CA VAL A 13 27.73 -12.62 -33.85
C VAL A 13 26.44 -12.05 -33.22
N GLN A 14 26.24 -10.71 -33.26
CA GLN A 14 24.97 -10.09 -32.85
C GLN A 14 23.81 -10.49 -33.76
N GLY A 15 24.02 -10.66 -35.07
CA GLY A 15 22.99 -11.09 -36.01
C GLY A 15 22.54 -12.56 -35.87
N LYS A 16 23.21 -13.37 -35.05
CA LYS A 16 22.89 -14.80 -34.85
C LYS A 16 22.29 -15.12 -33.47
N GLU A 17 22.54 -14.28 -32.46
CA GLU A 17 21.91 -14.40 -31.13
C GLU A 17 20.57 -13.63 -31.02
N THR A 18 20.34 -12.64 -31.88
CA THR A 18 19.16 -11.74 -31.84
C THR A 18 17.83 -12.40 -32.19
N THR A 19 17.79 -13.56 -32.84
CA THR A 19 16.51 -14.11 -33.34
C THR A 19 15.63 -14.84 -32.31
N LYS A 20 16.13 -15.16 -31.10
CA LYS A 20 15.34 -15.91 -30.09
C LYS A 20 14.98 -15.12 -28.84
N SER A 21 15.81 -14.17 -28.41
CA SER A 21 15.56 -13.38 -27.19
C SER A 21 14.65 -12.17 -27.40
N ASP A 22 14.57 -11.66 -28.64
CA ASP A 22 13.84 -10.42 -28.93
C ASP A 22 12.32 -10.54 -28.76
N GLY A 23 11.73 -11.73 -28.93
CA GLY A 23 10.27 -11.90 -28.83
C GLY A 23 9.69 -11.75 -27.41
N LEU A 24 10.44 -12.16 -26.37
CA LEU A 24 9.99 -12.12 -24.97
C LEU A 24 10.20 -10.74 -24.33
N SER A 25 11.33 -10.09 -24.64
CA SER A 25 11.61 -8.72 -24.20
C SER A 25 10.74 -7.68 -24.92
N GLN A 26 10.35 -7.92 -26.18
CA GLN A 26 9.42 -7.03 -26.90
C GLN A 26 7.98 -7.12 -26.37
N GLN A 27 7.50 -8.30 -25.97
CA GLN A 27 6.08 -8.46 -25.60
C GLN A 27 5.69 -7.81 -24.25
N TYR A 28 6.62 -7.64 -23.31
CA TYR A 28 6.35 -6.96 -22.02
C TYR A 28 7.49 -6.07 -21.48
N GLY A 29 8.69 -6.13 -22.06
CA GLY A 29 9.83 -5.26 -21.73
C GLY A 29 9.79 -3.90 -22.44
N GLY A 30 8.70 -3.59 -23.13
CA GLY A 30 8.29 -2.20 -23.36
C GLY A 30 9.12 -1.39 -24.36
N LEU A 31 9.86 -2.00 -25.27
CA LEU A 31 10.60 -1.23 -26.28
C LEU A 31 9.74 -0.74 -27.46
N HIS A 32 8.69 -1.45 -27.89
CA HIS A 32 7.69 -0.90 -28.83
C HIS A 32 6.35 -1.65 -28.75
N PRO A 33 5.20 -0.95 -28.71
CA PRO A 33 3.91 -1.62 -28.68
C PRO A 33 3.34 -1.77 -30.10
N GLU A 34 3.52 -2.92 -30.74
CA GLU A 34 2.95 -3.15 -32.06
C GLU A 34 1.40 -3.00 -32.09
N GLY A 35 0.87 -2.41 -33.16
CA GLY A 35 -0.54 -2.50 -33.53
C GLY A 35 -1.36 -1.25 -33.22
N TRP A 36 -2.40 -1.38 -32.40
CA TRP A 36 -3.31 -0.25 -32.11
C TRP A 36 -2.67 0.81 -31.20
N VAL A 37 -1.66 0.43 -30.43
CA VAL A 37 -0.97 1.31 -29.48
C VAL A 37 -0.10 2.34 -30.22
N ASP A 38 0.42 2.01 -31.40
CA ASP A 38 1.17 2.94 -32.27
C ASP A 38 0.34 4.14 -32.75
N ARG A 39 -1.00 4.07 -32.63
CA ARG A 39 -1.91 5.16 -33.00
C ARG A 39 -2.21 6.13 -31.85
N LEU A 40 -1.68 5.85 -30.66
CA LEU A 40 -1.94 6.66 -29.46
C LEU A 40 -0.82 7.68 -29.24
N PRO A 41 -1.09 8.74 -28.46
CA PRO A 41 -0.04 9.67 -28.07
C PRO A 41 1.11 8.95 -27.38
N GLU A 42 2.35 9.30 -27.72
CA GLU A 42 3.56 8.69 -27.12
C GLU A 42 3.56 8.77 -25.59
N SER A 43 2.97 9.83 -25.03
CA SER A 43 2.83 10.03 -23.58
C SER A 43 1.91 9.01 -22.91
N TRP A 44 1.03 8.33 -23.63
CA TRP A 44 0.12 7.32 -23.09
C TRP A 44 0.72 5.91 -23.11
N ILE A 45 1.67 5.67 -24.01
CA ILE A 45 2.28 4.35 -24.22
C ILE A 45 2.84 3.77 -22.92
N PRO A 46 3.62 4.50 -22.10
CA PRO A 46 4.14 3.96 -20.85
C PRO A 46 3.03 3.51 -19.88
N TYR A 47 1.89 4.22 -19.82
CA TYR A 47 0.78 3.88 -18.93
C TYR A 47 -0.02 2.68 -19.43
N ILE A 48 -0.11 2.50 -20.75
CA ILE A 48 -0.71 1.33 -21.39
C ILE A 48 0.13 0.09 -21.15
N GLN A 49 1.46 0.22 -21.24
CA GLN A 49 2.41 -0.84 -20.90
C GLN A 49 2.34 -1.17 -19.40
N LEU A 50 2.34 -0.15 -18.54
CA LEU A 50 2.18 -0.31 -17.09
C LEU A 50 0.91 -1.08 -16.74
N SER A 51 -0.19 -0.78 -17.44
CA SER A 51 -1.50 -1.42 -17.25
C SER A 51 -1.69 -2.74 -18.00
N ARG A 52 -0.69 -3.18 -18.79
CA ARG A 52 -0.73 -4.43 -19.58
C ARG A 52 -1.98 -4.53 -20.49
N LEU A 53 -2.34 -3.44 -21.15
CA LEU A 53 -3.52 -3.39 -22.03
C LEU A 53 -3.26 -3.93 -23.44
N SER A 54 -2.00 -4.19 -23.82
CA SER A 54 -1.64 -4.79 -25.11
C SER A 54 -0.56 -5.88 -24.92
N PRO A 55 -0.89 -7.16 -25.15
CA PRO A 55 -2.25 -7.72 -25.24
C PRO A 55 -2.99 -7.62 -23.89
N PRO A 56 -4.32 -7.49 -23.86
CA PRO A 56 -5.10 -7.20 -22.65
C PRO A 56 -5.28 -8.41 -21.72
N ALA A 57 -4.34 -9.35 -21.68
CA ALA A 57 -4.45 -10.54 -20.84
C ALA A 57 -4.60 -10.21 -19.35
N GLY A 58 -3.90 -9.17 -18.87
CA GLY A 58 -4.02 -8.66 -17.49
C GLY A 58 -5.45 -8.28 -17.12
N PHE A 59 -6.17 -7.63 -18.03
CA PHE A 59 -7.56 -7.23 -17.82
C PHE A 59 -8.48 -8.45 -17.66
N PHE A 60 -8.33 -9.45 -18.52
CA PHE A 60 -9.17 -10.66 -18.46
C PHE A 60 -8.82 -11.58 -17.29
N LEU A 61 -7.59 -11.53 -16.76
CA LEU A 61 -7.22 -12.22 -15.52
C LEU A 61 -8.09 -11.77 -14.33
N ILE A 62 -8.50 -10.50 -14.33
CA ILE A 62 -9.40 -9.95 -13.32
C ILE A 62 -10.86 -10.14 -13.73
N TYR A 63 -11.21 -9.86 -14.98
CA TYR A 63 -12.61 -9.90 -15.41
C TYR A 63 -13.22 -11.30 -15.39
N PHE A 64 -12.50 -12.34 -15.80
CA PHE A 64 -13.04 -13.70 -15.87
C PHE A 64 -13.58 -14.22 -14.54
N PRO A 65 -12.85 -14.15 -13.41
CA PRO A 65 -13.41 -14.53 -12.10
C PRO A 65 -14.71 -13.81 -11.74
N HIS A 66 -14.81 -12.51 -12.01
CA HIS A 66 -16.05 -11.74 -11.80
C HIS A 66 -17.21 -12.28 -12.63
N THR A 67 -16.96 -12.58 -13.91
CA THR A 67 -17.95 -13.19 -14.80
C THR A 67 -18.31 -14.62 -14.38
N PHE A 68 -17.35 -15.41 -13.90
CA PHE A 68 -17.60 -16.77 -13.40
C PHE A 68 -18.57 -16.74 -12.23
N GLY A 69 -18.34 -15.88 -11.24
CA GLY A 69 -19.26 -15.71 -10.11
C GLY A 69 -20.65 -15.26 -10.54
N ALA A 70 -20.74 -14.29 -11.46
CA ALA A 70 -22.02 -13.79 -11.94
C ALA A 70 -22.83 -14.87 -12.70
N LEU A 71 -22.20 -15.61 -13.63
CA LEU A 71 -22.85 -16.69 -14.38
C LEU A 71 -23.19 -17.89 -13.50
N HIS A 72 -22.32 -18.24 -12.56
CA HIS A 72 -22.55 -19.30 -11.60
C HIS A 72 -23.76 -18.99 -10.71
N ALA A 73 -23.80 -17.80 -10.08
CA ALA A 73 -24.94 -17.35 -9.29
C ALA A 73 -26.23 -17.30 -10.11
N ALA A 74 -26.16 -16.83 -11.37
CA ALA A 74 -27.31 -16.79 -12.25
C ALA A 74 -27.85 -18.20 -12.60
N SER A 75 -26.96 -19.19 -12.74
CA SER A 75 -27.31 -20.57 -13.02
C SER A 75 -27.94 -21.24 -11.78
N VAL A 76 -27.35 -21.06 -10.59
CA VAL A 76 -27.86 -21.64 -9.33
C VAL A 76 -29.22 -21.04 -8.95
N HIS A 77 -29.39 -19.73 -9.11
CA HIS A 77 -30.58 -19.01 -8.62
C HIS A 77 -31.61 -18.69 -9.70
N GLY A 78 -31.38 -19.07 -10.95
CA GLY A 78 -32.31 -18.83 -12.07
C GLY A 78 -32.57 -17.35 -12.35
N LEU A 79 -31.52 -16.53 -12.32
CA LEU A 79 -31.64 -15.06 -12.43
C LEU A 79 -31.83 -14.61 -13.89
N PRO A 80 -32.53 -13.49 -14.15
CA PRO A 80 -32.88 -13.09 -15.51
C PRO A 80 -31.67 -12.54 -16.29
N ILE A 81 -31.68 -12.76 -17.61
CA ILE A 81 -30.54 -12.41 -18.50
C ILE A 81 -30.20 -10.91 -18.47
N GLN A 82 -31.21 -10.06 -18.27
CA GLN A 82 -31.01 -8.61 -18.15
C GLN A 82 -30.10 -8.25 -16.98
N ASP A 83 -30.21 -8.95 -15.85
CA ASP A 83 -29.37 -8.73 -14.68
C ASP A 83 -27.96 -9.27 -14.92
N VAL A 84 -27.84 -10.44 -15.54
CA VAL A 84 -26.55 -11.00 -15.94
C VAL A 84 -25.79 -10.03 -16.85
N LEU A 85 -26.43 -9.52 -17.89
CA LEU A 85 -25.83 -8.56 -18.82
C LEU A 85 -25.44 -7.26 -18.11
N ARG A 86 -26.34 -6.70 -17.29
CA ARG A 86 -26.09 -5.47 -16.53
C ARG A 86 -24.89 -5.62 -15.61
N VAL A 87 -24.87 -6.67 -14.78
CA VAL A 87 -23.81 -6.93 -13.81
C VAL A 87 -22.49 -7.22 -14.51
N CYS A 88 -22.48 -8.06 -15.55
CA CYS A 88 -21.26 -8.34 -16.32
C CYS A 88 -20.68 -7.09 -17.02
N LEU A 89 -21.51 -6.14 -17.47
CA LEU A 89 -21.04 -4.88 -18.04
C LEU A 89 -20.47 -3.92 -17.00
N ILE A 90 -21.10 -3.82 -15.83
CA ILE A 90 -20.57 -3.03 -14.70
C ILE A 90 -19.22 -3.61 -14.25
N LEU A 91 -19.14 -4.93 -14.11
CA LEU A 91 -17.91 -5.64 -13.73
C LEU A 91 -16.83 -5.53 -14.81
N LEU A 92 -17.19 -5.43 -16.10
CA LEU A 92 -16.25 -5.19 -17.20
C LEU A 92 -15.56 -3.84 -17.04
N GLY A 93 -16.33 -2.78 -16.81
CA GLY A 93 -15.79 -1.44 -16.56
C GLY A 93 -14.98 -1.37 -15.26
N GLY A 94 -15.50 -1.92 -14.17
CA GLY A 94 -14.79 -1.97 -12.89
C GLY A 94 -13.47 -2.74 -12.97
N SER A 95 -13.47 -3.89 -13.65
CA SER A 95 -12.27 -4.72 -13.85
C SER A 95 -11.21 -4.01 -14.70
N PHE A 96 -11.60 -3.13 -15.62
CA PHE A 96 -10.66 -2.38 -16.45
C PHE A 96 -9.84 -1.41 -15.60
N PHE A 97 -10.52 -0.61 -14.77
CA PHE A 97 -9.85 0.31 -13.86
C PHE A 97 -9.09 -0.43 -12.75
N CYS A 98 -9.66 -1.53 -12.23
CA CYS A 98 -9.00 -2.37 -11.24
C CYS A 98 -7.71 -2.96 -11.80
N ASN A 99 -7.72 -3.47 -13.04
CA ASN A 99 -6.52 -3.94 -13.73
C ASN A 99 -5.42 -2.88 -13.78
N ASN A 100 -5.76 -1.67 -14.20
CA ASN A 100 -4.79 -0.59 -14.33
C ASN A 100 -4.19 -0.22 -12.97
N ALA A 101 -5.04 -0.15 -11.93
CA ALA A 101 -4.61 0.14 -10.56
C ALA A 101 -3.69 -0.95 -10.01
N SER A 102 -4.10 -2.22 -10.09
CA SER A 102 -3.38 -3.37 -9.54
C SER A 102 -2.01 -3.54 -10.18
N HIS A 103 -1.92 -3.39 -11.50
CA HIS A 103 -0.65 -3.51 -12.21
C HIS A 103 0.28 -2.32 -11.98
N ALA A 104 -0.26 -1.09 -11.97
CA ALA A 104 0.53 0.10 -11.62
C ALA A 104 1.06 0.03 -10.18
N TRP A 105 0.24 -0.44 -9.24
CA TRP A 105 0.64 -0.67 -7.86
C TRP A 105 1.73 -1.74 -7.76
N ASN A 106 1.54 -2.90 -8.41
CA ASN A 106 2.54 -3.96 -8.40
C ASN A 106 3.89 -3.47 -8.94
N ASP A 107 3.91 -2.85 -10.12
CA ASP A 107 5.14 -2.37 -10.75
C ASP A 107 5.78 -1.23 -9.96
N LEU A 108 4.99 -0.38 -9.28
CA LEU A 108 5.52 0.67 -8.41
C LEU A 108 6.31 0.07 -7.23
N ILE A 109 5.77 -0.95 -6.59
CA ILE A 109 6.42 -1.62 -5.45
C ILE A 109 7.60 -2.48 -5.91
N ASP A 110 7.48 -3.16 -7.05
CA ASP A 110 8.49 -4.07 -7.59
C ASP A 110 9.61 -3.34 -8.35
N ALA A 111 9.48 -2.05 -8.68
CA ALA A 111 10.44 -1.33 -9.52
C ALA A 111 11.93 -1.52 -9.15
N PRO A 112 12.35 -1.50 -7.86
CA PRO A 112 13.75 -1.75 -7.50
C PRO A 112 14.23 -3.19 -7.78
N VAL A 113 13.33 -4.16 -7.68
CA VAL A 113 13.60 -5.58 -7.98
C VAL A 113 13.58 -5.79 -9.49
N ASP A 114 12.58 -5.22 -10.17
CA ASP A 114 12.45 -5.30 -11.62
C ASP A 114 13.66 -4.68 -12.33
N ALA A 115 14.28 -3.64 -11.78
CA ALA A 115 15.53 -3.07 -12.31
C ALA A 115 16.71 -4.06 -12.34
N GLN A 116 16.67 -5.12 -11.52
CA GLN A 116 17.73 -6.13 -11.39
C GLN A 116 17.48 -7.39 -12.22
N ILE A 117 16.30 -7.55 -12.81
CA ILE A 117 15.90 -8.74 -13.57
C ILE A 117 15.95 -8.44 -15.07
N GLU A 118 16.65 -9.27 -15.85
CA GLU A 118 16.92 -9.01 -17.28
C GLU A 118 15.64 -8.77 -18.09
N ARG A 119 14.59 -9.54 -17.81
CA ARG A 119 13.29 -9.43 -18.49
C ARG A 119 12.52 -8.17 -18.12
N THR A 120 12.62 -7.70 -16.88
CA THR A 120 11.75 -6.64 -16.34
C THR A 120 12.43 -5.30 -16.14
N ARG A 121 13.76 -5.22 -16.32
CA ARG A 121 14.54 -3.97 -16.25
C ARG A 121 14.08 -2.89 -17.23
N MET A 122 13.43 -3.29 -18.31
CA MET A 122 12.90 -2.39 -19.34
C MET A 122 11.43 -1.99 -19.12
N ARG A 123 10.82 -2.33 -17.97
CA ARG A 123 9.47 -1.86 -17.63
C ARG A 123 9.42 -0.32 -17.47
N PRO A 124 8.23 0.31 -17.58
CA PRO A 124 8.11 1.76 -17.60
C PRO A 124 8.72 2.50 -16.39
N ILE A 125 8.59 1.96 -15.17
CA ILE A 125 9.12 2.60 -13.96
C ILE A 125 10.64 2.38 -13.83
N PRO A 126 11.18 1.14 -13.89
CA PRO A 126 12.62 0.91 -13.82
C PRO A 126 13.45 1.68 -14.86
N ARG A 127 12.96 1.78 -16.11
CA ARG A 127 13.66 2.51 -17.17
C ARG A 127 13.48 4.04 -17.12
N GLY A 128 12.69 4.55 -16.18
CA GLY A 128 12.43 5.98 -16.01
C GLY A 128 11.41 6.60 -16.97
N ALA A 129 10.62 5.81 -17.71
CA ALA A 129 9.56 6.33 -18.58
C ALA A 129 8.34 6.86 -17.79
N ILE A 130 8.15 6.39 -16.55
CA ILE A 130 7.18 6.92 -15.60
C ILE A 130 7.88 7.14 -14.26
N SER A 131 7.72 8.32 -13.66
CA SER A 131 8.23 8.58 -12.31
C SER A 131 7.42 7.84 -11.24
N TYR A 132 8.04 7.50 -10.11
CA TYR A 132 7.35 6.87 -8.97
C TYR A 132 6.08 7.64 -8.55
N ARG A 133 6.17 8.98 -8.51
CA ARG A 133 5.03 9.85 -8.20
C ARG A 133 3.91 9.74 -9.22
N ALA A 134 4.24 9.74 -10.52
CA ALA A 134 3.25 9.61 -11.58
C ALA A 134 2.58 8.23 -11.58
N ALA A 135 3.35 7.16 -11.36
CA ALA A 135 2.82 5.80 -11.22
C ALA A 135 1.90 5.67 -10.00
N PHE A 136 2.26 6.25 -8.85
CA PHE A 136 1.41 6.28 -7.66
C PHE A 136 0.09 7.02 -7.89
N ILE A 137 0.14 8.23 -8.44
CA ILE A 137 -1.08 9.00 -8.76
C ILE A 137 -1.96 8.23 -9.75
N PHE A 138 -1.36 7.61 -10.76
CA PHE A 138 -2.08 6.78 -11.71
C PHE A 138 -2.75 5.59 -11.00
N ALA A 139 -2.03 4.82 -10.18
CA ALA A 139 -2.60 3.70 -9.43
C ALA A 139 -3.80 4.15 -8.55
N CYS A 140 -3.67 5.24 -7.80
CA CYS A 140 -4.74 5.77 -6.96
C CYS A 140 -5.96 6.23 -7.76
N THR A 141 -5.76 6.97 -8.86
CA THR A 141 -6.87 7.44 -9.69
C THR A 141 -7.62 6.29 -10.36
N GLN A 142 -6.90 5.27 -10.84
CA GLN A 142 -7.52 4.06 -11.38
C GLN A 142 -8.26 3.27 -10.29
N ALA A 143 -7.72 3.19 -9.06
CA ALA A 143 -8.39 2.52 -7.94
C ALA A 143 -9.71 3.23 -7.55
N ILE A 144 -9.71 4.57 -7.51
CA ILE A 144 -10.92 5.37 -7.25
C ILE A 144 -11.95 5.15 -8.36
N ALA A 145 -11.52 5.15 -9.62
CA ALA A 145 -12.41 4.86 -10.74
C ALA A 145 -13.01 3.45 -10.64
N ALA A 146 -12.23 2.43 -10.29
CA ALA A 146 -12.72 1.07 -10.05
C ALA A 146 -13.74 1.02 -8.90
N ALA A 147 -13.47 1.71 -7.79
CA ALA A 147 -14.37 1.78 -6.64
C ALA A 147 -15.70 2.45 -6.98
N ALA A 148 -15.72 3.43 -7.89
CA ALA A 148 -16.96 4.06 -8.36
C ALA A 148 -17.89 3.05 -9.06
N PHE A 149 -17.37 2.00 -9.71
CA PHE A 149 -18.20 0.96 -10.31
C PHE A 149 -18.95 0.12 -9.27
N LEU A 150 -18.39 -0.05 -8.07
CA LEU A 150 -19.05 -0.77 -6.99
C LEU A 150 -20.34 -0.07 -6.52
N LEU A 151 -20.47 1.24 -6.73
CA LEU A 151 -21.68 2.00 -6.40
C LEU A 151 -22.89 1.61 -7.26
N PHE A 152 -22.66 0.97 -8.41
CA PHE A 152 -23.71 0.46 -9.29
C PHE A 152 -24.10 -0.99 -8.99
N LEU A 153 -23.44 -1.64 -8.03
CA LEU A 153 -23.74 -2.99 -7.56
C LEU A 153 -24.44 -2.95 -6.19
N PRO A 154 -25.07 -4.06 -5.77
CA PRO A 154 -25.58 -4.19 -4.40
C PRO A 154 -24.48 -3.95 -3.36
N ARG A 155 -24.86 -3.41 -2.19
CA ARG A 155 -23.92 -3.10 -1.09
C ARG A 155 -23.05 -4.30 -0.70
N ASP A 156 -23.61 -5.50 -0.76
CA ASP A 156 -22.90 -6.74 -0.45
C ASP A 156 -21.74 -7.00 -1.42
N ALA A 157 -21.83 -6.59 -2.68
CA ALA A 157 -20.73 -6.68 -3.64
C ALA A 157 -19.56 -5.76 -3.26
N SER A 158 -19.86 -4.56 -2.77
CA SER A 158 -18.84 -3.62 -2.26
C SER A 158 -18.11 -4.19 -1.03
N LEU A 159 -18.85 -4.86 -0.13
CA LEU A 159 -18.24 -5.56 1.00
C LEU A 159 -17.42 -6.77 0.55
N ALA A 160 -17.93 -7.54 -0.42
CA ALA A 160 -17.23 -8.67 -1.00
C ALA A 160 -15.93 -8.27 -1.70
N ALA A 161 -15.77 -7.01 -2.14
CA ALA A 161 -14.54 -6.52 -2.76
C ALA A 161 -13.39 -6.27 -1.76
N ILE A 162 -13.69 -6.09 -0.46
CA ILE A 162 -12.69 -5.72 0.56
C ILE A 162 -11.51 -6.71 0.62
N PRO A 163 -11.71 -8.04 0.66
CA PRO A 163 -10.59 -8.99 0.70
C PRO A 163 -9.70 -8.92 -0.55
N THR A 164 -10.28 -8.73 -1.74
CA THR A 164 -9.50 -8.53 -2.98
C THR A 164 -8.66 -7.26 -2.90
N ILE A 165 -9.19 -6.16 -2.37
CA ILE A 165 -8.47 -4.89 -2.24
C ILE A 165 -7.28 -5.05 -1.29
N ILE A 166 -7.50 -5.64 -0.11
CA ILE A 166 -6.44 -5.90 0.88
C ILE A 166 -5.37 -6.82 0.28
N GLY A 167 -5.79 -7.91 -0.37
CA GLY A 167 -4.89 -8.84 -1.03
C GLY A 167 -4.06 -8.18 -2.13
N THR A 168 -4.69 -7.37 -2.98
CA THR A 168 -4.03 -6.68 -4.10
C THR A 168 -3.00 -5.67 -3.60
N ILE A 169 -3.33 -4.94 -2.52
CA ILE A 169 -2.36 -4.04 -1.87
C ILE A 169 -1.17 -4.85 -1.38
N TYR A 170 -1.41 -5.96 -0.68
CA TYR A 170 -0.37 -6.78 -0.06
C TYR A 170 0.49 -7.59 -1.04
N TYR A 171 -0.07 -8.07 -2.14
CA TYR A 171 0.53 -9.05 -3.04
C TYR A 171 1.98 -8.76 -3.47
N PRO A 172 2.38 -7.52 -3.83
CA PRO A 172 3.77 -7.25 -4.25
C PRO A 172 4.80 -7.57 -3.15
N TRP A 173 4.43 -7.40 -1.89
CA TRP A 173 5.28 -7.75 -0.75
C TRP A 173 5.36 -9.25 -0.48
N ALA A 174 4.36 -10.02 -0.91
CA ALA A 174 4.31 -11.47 -0.68
C ALA A 174 5.58 -12.19 -1.17
N LYS A 175 6.08 -11.76 -2.33
CA LYS A 175 7.29 -12.28 -2.98
C LYS A 175 8.57 -12.10 -2.15
N ARG A 176 8.55 -11.22 -1.13
CA ARG A 176 9.71 -10.90 -0.28
C ARG A 176 9.77 -11.76 0.98
N HIS A 177 8.63 -12.24 1.50
CA HIS A 177 8.60 -12.95 2.78
C HIS A 177 8.05 -14.38 2.69
N THR A 178 7.26 -14.74 1.68
CA THR A 178 6.71 -16.11 1.53
C THR A 178 7.11 -16.77 0.21
N ASN A 179 7.25 -18.09 0.23
CA ASN A 179 7.42 -18.93 -0.97
C ASN A 179 6.09 -19.29 -1.65
N LEU A 180 4.97 -18.73 -1.19
CA LEU A 180 3.64 -18.97 -1.75
C LEU A 180 2.96 -17.70 -2.34
N PRO A 181 3.68 -16.77 -3.01
CA PRO A 181 3.04 -15.56 -3.54
C PRO A 181 2.02 -15.87 -4.63
N GLN A 182 2.13 -17.00 -5.35
CA GLN A 182 1.14 -17.48 -6.32
C GLN A 182 -0.22 -17.77 -5.68
N PHE A 183 -0.25 -18.25 -4.43
CA PHE A 183 -1.51 -18.46 -3.71
C PHE A 183 -2.15 -17.13 -3.31
N VAL A 184 -1.33 -16.16 -2.90
CA VAL A 184 -1.80 -14.79 -2.64
C VAL A 184 -2.36 -14.18 -3.92
N LEU A 185 -1.67 -14.30 -5.05
CA LEU A 185 -2.16 -13.84 -6.36
C LEU A 185 -3.47 -14.53 -6.75
N GLY A 186 -3.51 -15.87 -6.62
CA GLY A 186 -4.69 -16.68 -6.90
C GLY A 186 -5.89 -16.21 -6.10
N PHE A 187 -5.72 -15.98 -4.80
CA PHE A 187 -6.76 -15.39 -3.96
C PHE A 187 -7.19 -14.01 -4.49
N CYS A 188 -6.25 -13.10 -4.74
CA CYS A 188 -6.57 -11.73 -5.18
C CYS A 188 -7.40 -11.69 -6.47
N LEU A 189 -6.96 -12.44 -7.49
CA LEU A 189 -7.64 -12.47 -8.79
C LEU A 189 -8.99 -13.16 -8.69
N THR A 190 -9.05 -14.33 -8.03
CA THR A 190 -10.21 -15.21 -8.15
C THR A 190 -11.31 -14.91 -7.13
N TRP A 191 -10.99 -14.16 -6.07
CA TRP A 191 -12.00 -13.62 -5.16
C TRP A 191 -13.02 -12.70 -5.87
N GLY A 192 -12.71 -12.24 -7.09
CA GLY A 192 -13.70 -11.64 -8.00
C GLY A 192 -14.96 -12.50 -8.20
N ILE A 193 -14.89 -13.83 -8.03
CA ILE A 193 -16.07 -14.72 -8.00
C ILE A 193 -17.07 -14.28 -6.93
N MET A 194 -16.60 -13.94 -5.72
CA MET A 194 -17.47 -13.48 -4.64
C MET A 194 -18.12 -12.14 -4.98
N VAL A 195 -17.37 -11.23 -5.60
CA VAL A 195 -17.87 -9.93 -6.06
C VAL A 195 -18.91 -10.13 -7.17
N GLY A 196 -18.68 -11.04 -8.12
CA GLY A 196 -19.60 -11.40 -9.19
C GLY A 196 -20.91 -11.98 -8.65
N SER A 197 -20.83 -12.96 -7.75
CA SER A 197 -22.01 -13.57 -7.12
C SER A 197 -22.81 -12.57 -6.29
N SER A 198 -22.15 -11.74 -5.47
CA SER A 198 -22.84 -10.67 -4.74
C SER A 198 -23.37 -9.56 -5.65
N GLY A 199 -22.73 -9.32 -6.80
CA GLY A 199 -23.22 -8.42 -7.84
C GLY A 199 -24.57 -8.85 -8.40
N MET A 200 -24.81 -10.17 -8.46
CA MET A 200 -26.08 -10.78 -8.83
C MET A 200 -27.12 -10.81 -7.69
N GLY A 201 -26.80 -10.25 -6.53
CA GLY A 201 -27.72 -10.17 -5.38
C GLY A 201 -27.62 -11.32 -4.39
N VAL A 202 -26.62 -12.21 -4.52
CA VAL A 202 -26.39 -13.29 -3.54
C VAL A 202 -25.75 -12.71 -2.28
N SER A 203 -26.44 -12.85 -1.14
CA SER A 203 -25.90 -12.47 0.16
C SER A 203 -24.89 -13.51 0.65
N GLN A 204 -23.72 -13.06 1.11
CA GLN A 204 -22.69 -13.92 1.71
C GLN A 204 -22.28 -15.14 0.86
N PRO A 205 -21.87 -14.97 -0.41
CA PRO A 205 -21.51 -16.09 -1.29
C PRO A 205 -20.37 -16.98 -0.75
N TRP A 206 -19.57 -16.48 0.20
CA TRP A 206 -18.53 -17.24 0.88
C TRP A 206 -19.04 -18.32 1.85
N THR A 207 -20.34 -18.37 2.15
CA THR A 207 -20.96 -19.46 2.92
C THR A 207 -21.54 -20.56 2.03
N ASP A 208 -21.68 -20.30 0.72
CA ASP A 208 -22.23 -21.27 -0.23
C ASP A 208 -21.15 -22.25 -0.71
N ALA A 209 -21.39 -23.55 -0.50
CA ALA A 209 -20.42 -24.60 -0.80
C ALA A 209 -20.11 -24.68 -2.30
N SER A 210 -21.09 -24.41 -3.17
CA SER A 210 -20.88 -24.44 -4.62
C SER A 210 -19.96 -23.30 -5.08
N THR A 211 -20.20 -22.09 -4.60
CA THR A 211 -19.44 -20.88 -4.90
C THR A 211 -18.02 -20.94 -4.33
N VAL A 212 -17.87 -21.40 -3.08
CA VAL A 212 -16.55 -21.60 -2.46
C VAL A 212 -15.74 -22.66 -3.22
N SER A 213 -16.37 -23.73 -3.68
CA SER A 213 -15.69 -24.75 -4.48
C SER A 213 -15.19 -24.20 -5.83
N LEU A 214 -15.97 -23.35 -6.50
CA LEU A 214 -15.55 -22.66 -7.73
C LEU A 214 -14.40 -21.69 -7.48
N LEU A 215 -14.43 -20.96 -6.36
CA LEU A 215 -13.33 -20.10 -5.92
C LEU A 215 -12.04 -20.91 -5.72
N LEU A 216 -12.09 -21.99 -4.94
CA LEU A 216 -10.92 -22.84 -4.68
C LEU A 216 -10.34 -23.45 -5.95
N ALA A 217 -11.19 -23.94 -6.86
CA ALA A 217 -10.76 -24.40 -8.17
C ALA A 217 -10.04 -23.31 -8.96
N SER A 218 -10.58 -22.09 -8.94
CA SER A 218 -9.99 -20.95 -9.65
C SER A 218 -8.67 -20.50 -9.03
N ILE A 219 -8.54 -20.50 -7.69
CA ILE A 219 -7.27 -20.23 -7.00
C ILE A 219 -6.21 -21.22 -7.48
N LEU A 220 -6.53 -22.52 -7.49
CA LEU A 220 -5.61 -23.57 -7.93
C LEU A 220 -5.24 -23.41 -9.41
N TRP A 221 -6.19 -23.01 -10.27
CA TRP A 221 -5.92 -22.69 -11.66
C TRP A 221 -4.87 -21.57 -11.79
N VAL A 222 -5.06 -20.46 -11.07
CA VAL A 222 -4.08 -19.35 -11.04
C VAL A 222 -2.73 -19.81 -10.53
N VAL A 223 -2.71 -20.55 -9.43
CA VAL A 223 -1.46 -21.08 -8.88
C VAL A 223 -0.73 -21.95 -9.91
N VAL A 224 -1.42 -22.80 -10.65
CA VAL A 224 -0.82 -23.68 -11.67
C VAL A 224 -0.18 -22.86 -12.80
N PHE A 225 -0.93 -21.99 -13.47
CA PHE A 225 -0.37 -21.26 -14.62
C PHE A 225 0.65 -20.21 -14.20
N ASP A 226 0.49 -19.57 -13.03
CA ASP A 226 1.41 -18.54 -12.57
C ASP A 226 2.70 -19.16 -12.01
N THR A 227 2.62 -20.38 -11.46
CA THR A 227 3.82 -21.15 -11.12
C THR A 227 4.60 -21.52 -12.39
N ILE A 228 3.91 -21.93 -13.47
CA ILE A 228 4.55 -22.16 -14.78
C ILE A 228 5.20 -20.87 -15.29
N TYR A 229 4.49 -19.74 -15.22
CA TYR A 229 5.01 -18.44 -15.63
C TYR A 229 6.27 -18.04 -14.84
N ALA A 230 6.30 -18.27 -13.53
CA ALA A 230 7.44 -17.95 -12.66
C ALA A 230 8.70 -18.78 -12.95
N HIS A 231 8.62 -19.92 -13.65
CA HIS A 231 9.81 -20.66 -14.07
C HIS A 231 10.68 -19.90 -15.09
N GLN A 232 10.14 -18.86 -15.75
CA GLN A 232 10.90 -18.02 -16.68
C GLN A 232 12.03 -17.25 -15.99
N ASP A 233 11.80 -16.81 -14.75
CA ASP A 233 12.68 -15.89 -14.04
C ASP A 233 13.43 -16.58 -12.87
N ILE A 234 13.31 -17.91 -12.72
CA ILE A 234 13.79 -18.64 -11.52
C ILE A 234 15.28 -18.41 -11.23
N VAL A 235 16.11 -18.28 -12.27
CA VAL A 235 17.55 -18.06 -12.15
C VAL A 235 17.85 -16.67 -11.60
N ASP A 236 17.10 -15.65 -12.04
CA ASP A 236 17.30 -14.27 -11.60
C ASP A 236 16.63 -14.02 -10.24
N ASP A 237 15.47 -14.63 -10.00
CA ASP A 237 14.78 -14.61 -8.71
C ASP A 237 15.69 -15.15 -7.58
N LEU A 238 16.40 -16.25 -7.84
CA LEU A 238 17.37 -16.82 -6.88
C LEU A 238 18.55 -15.90 -6.60
N LYS A 239 19.03 -15.13 -7.58
CA LYS A 239 20.13 -14.16 -7.40
C LYS A 239 19.70 -12.97 -6.55
N VAL A 240 18.48 -12.47 -6.77
CA VAL A 240 17.94 -11.29 -6.08
C VAL A 240 17.28 -11.65 -4.74
N GLY A 241 17.12 -12.96 -4.45
CA GLY A 241 16.50 -13.45 -3.23
C GLY A 241 14.98 -13.35 -3.21
N VAL A 242 14.35 -13.28 -4.39
CA VAL A 242 12.89 -13.29 -4.56
C VAL A 242 12.38 -14.71 -4.31
N LYS A 243 11.26 -14.81 -3.60
CA LYS A 243 10.62 -16.09 -3.26
C LYS A 243 9.45 -16.38 -4.20
N SER A 244 9.24 -17.65 -4.57
CA SER A 244 8.12 -18.08 -5.40
C SER A 244 7.76 -19.55 -5.18
N THR A 245 6.53 -19.95 -5.55
CA THR A 245 6.11 -21.35 -5.53
C THR A 245 6.96 -22.18 -6.49
N ALA A 246 7.40 -21.60 -7.62
CA ALA A 246 8.31 -22.27 -8.56
C ALA A 246 9.64 -22.66 -7.89
N ILE A 247 10.23 -21.75 -7.11
CA ILE A 247 11.44 -22.03 -6.31
C ILE A 247 11.16 -23.12 -5.27
N LEU A 248 10.01 -23.05 -4.58
CA LEU A 248 9.64 -24.01 -3.54
C LEU A 248 9.56 -25.45 -4.05
N ILE A 249 9.04 -25.64 -5.27
CA ILE A 249 8.75 -26.96 -5.84
C ILE A 249 9.76 -27.37 -6.93
N GLN A 250 10.83 -26.63 -7.17
CA GLN A 250 11.72 -26.79 -8.33
C GLN A 250 12.20 -28.24 -8.57
N GLY A 251 12.40 -29.04 -7.51
CA GLY A 251 12.85 -30.43 -7.61
C GLY A 251 11.75 -31.45 -7.99
N PHE A 252 10.47 -31.07 -7.87
CA PHE A 252 9.31 -31.93 -8.12
C PHE A 252 8.12 -31.16 -8.73
N ALA A 253 8.42 -30.14 -9.55
CA ALA A 253 7.42 -29.18 -10.03
C ALA A 253 6.27 -29.85 -10.79
N LYS A 254 6.58 -30.75 -11.73
CA LYS A 254 5.56 -31.49 -12.50
C LYS A 254 4.61 -32.31 -11.60
N PRO A 255 5.09 -33.18 -10.69
CA PRO A 255 4.23 -33.85 -9.71
C PRO A 255 3.35 -32.89 -8.89
N ALA A 256 3.90 -31.78 -8.41
CA ALA A 256 3.15 -30.79 -7.64
C ALA A 256 2.04 -30.12 -8.47
N LEU A 257 2.34 -29.73 -9.72
CA LEU A 257 1.36 -29.16 -10.65
C LEU A 257 0.23 -30.15 -10.96
N TRP A 258 0.54 -31.42 -11.18
CA TRP A 258 -0.49 -32.46 -11.37
C TRP A 258 -1.37 -32.63 -10.13
N SER A 259 -0.81 -32.59 -8.92
CA SER A 259 -1.58 -32.66 -7.67
C SER A 259 -2.55 -31.47 -7.51
N MET A 260 -2.07 -30.25 -7.79
CA MET A 260 -2.90 -29.04 -7.78
C MET A 260 -4.01 -29.12 -8.83
N PHE A 261 -3.70 -29.63 -10.02
CA PHE A 261 -4.68 -29.85 -11.08
C PHE A 261 -5.76 -30.86 -10.69
N LEU A 262 -5.39 -32.01 -10.12
CA LEU A 262 -6.38 -33.00 -9.65
C LEU A 262 -7.27 -32.42 -8.55
N SER A 263 -6.70 -31.64 -7.65
CA SER A 263 -7.45 -30.92 -6.60
C SER A 263 -8.40 -29.88 -7.21
N MET A 264 -7.96 -29.14 -8.23
CA MET A 264 -8.79 -28.19 -8.99
C MET A 264 -9.99 -28.90 -9.62
N ILE A 265 -9.79 -30.04 -10.27
CA ILE A 265 -10.88 -30.83 -10.87
C ILE A 265 -11.86 -31.32 -9.79
N GLY A 266 -11.37 -31.79 -8.64
CA GLY A 266 -12.21 -32.16 -7.50
C GLY A 266 -13.08 -31.00 -7.02
N CYS A 267 -12.53 -29.80 -6.92
CA CYS A 267 -13.27 -28.59 -6.56
C CYS A 267 -14.31 -28.19 -7.63
N LEU A 268 -14.01 -28.31 -8.93
CA LEU A 268 -14.99 -28.04 -9.99
C LEU A 268 -16.16 -29.03 -9.98
N ILE A 269 -15.88 -30.31 -9.73
CA ILE A 269 -16.91 -31.35 -9.58
C ILE A 269 -17.78 -31.04 -8.35
N ALA A 270 -17.17 -30.69 -7.21
CA ALA A 270 -17.88 -30.29 -6.00
C ALA A 270 -18.77 -29.06 -6.23
N SER A 271 -18.27 -28.05 -6.95
CA SER A 271 -19.05 -26.87 -7.32
C SER A 271 -20.30 -27.26 -8.13
N GLY A 272 -20.13 -28.09 -9.15
CA GLY A 272 -21.26 -28.59 -9.95
C GLY A 272 -22.27 -29.39 -9.12
N TYR A 273 -21.77 -30.27 -8.24
CA TYR A 273 -22.59 -31.12 -7.39
C TYR A 273 -23.44 -30.32 -6.40
N TYR A 274 -22.82 -29.41 -5.64
CA TYR A 274 -23.54 -28.57 -4.68
C TYR A 274 -24.43 -27.53 -5.36
N GLY A 275 -24.08 -27.11 -6.57
CA GLY A 275 -24.84 -26.12 -7.35
C GLY A 275 -25.99 -26.72 -8.17
N GLY A 276 -26.15 -28.05 -8.19
CA GLY A 276 -27.17 -28.73 -8.99
C GLY A 276 -26.96 -28.58 -10.50
N MET A 277 -25.72 -28.46 -10.96
CA MET A 277 -25.40 -28.18 -12.36
C MET A 277 -25.61 -29.41 -13.26
N GLY A 278 -25.96 -29.17 -14.52
CA GLY A 278 -26.24 -30.16 -15.53
C GLY A 278 -25.04 -30.60 -16.38
N LEU A 279 -25.34 -31.38 -17.42
CA LEU A 279 -24.36 -31.91 -18.36
C LEU A 279 -23.51 -30.83 -19.07
N PRO A 280 -24.05 -29.66 -19.46
CA PRO A 280 -23.25 -28.58 -20.05
C PRO A 280 -22.09 -28.14 -19.15
N TYR A 281 -22.35 -27.93 -17.85
CA TYR A 281 -21.31 -27.60 -16.88
C TYR A 281 -20.23 -28.69 -16.81
N TYR A 282 -20.60 -29.95 -16.60
CA TYR A 282 -19.60 -31.03 -16.48
C TYR A 282 -18.81 -31.25 -17.79
N GLY A 283 -19.47 -31.18 -18.94
CA GLY A 283 -18.81 -31.37 -20.24
C GLY A 283 -17.84 -30.24 -20.58
N LEU A 284 -18.28 -28.99 -20.45
CA LEU A 284 -17.52 -27.82 -20.89
C LEU A 284 -16.59 -27.26 -19.82
N VAL A 285 -17.07 -27.12 -18.57
CA VAL A 285 -16.24 -26.58 -17.47
C VAL A 285 -15.26 -27.65 -16.99
N VAL A 286 -15.75 -28.81 -16.53
CA VAL A 286 -14.85 -29.85 -15.97
C VAL A 286 -14.04 -30.51 -17.10
N GLY A 287 -14.71 -30.99 -18.15
CA GLY A 287 -14.03 -31.61 -19.30
C GLY A 287 -13.08 -30.65 -20.03
N GLY A 288 -13.50 -29.40 -20.24
CA GLY A 288 -12.65 -28.38 -20.86
C GLY A 288 -11.41 -28.07 -20.03
N CYS A 289 -11.54 -27.92 -18.71
CA CYS A 289 -10.38 -27.73 -17.81
C CYS A 289 -9.45 -28.94 -17.77
N VAL A 290 -9.98 -30.17 -17.82
CA VAL A 290 -9.16 -31.40 -17.92
C VAL A 290 -8.30 -31.36 -19.18
N VAL A 291 -8.88 -31.00 -20.32
CA VAL A 291 -8.16 -30.91 -21.59
C VAL A 291 -7.17 -29.75 -21.59
N SER A 292 -7.59 -28.55 -21.17
CA SER A 292 -6.76 -27.34 -21.26
C SER A 292 -5.58 -27.39 -20.29
N VAL A 293 -5.85 -27.56 -18.99
CA VAL A 293 -4.81 -27.57 -17.94
C VAL A 293 -4.00 -28.86 -17.99
N GLY A 294 -4.64 -30.00 -18.26
CA GLY A 294 -3.92 -31.27 -18.44
C GLY A 294 -2.93 -31.22 -19.60
N SER A 295 -3.33 -30.63 -20.74
CA SER A 295 -2.40 -30.44 -21.88
C SER A 295 -1.28 -29.47 -21.55
N MET A 296 -1.58 -28.40 -20.80
CA MET A 296 -0.59 -27.42 -20.34
C MET A 296 0.48 -28.08 -19.49
N ILE A 297 0.09 -28.80 -18.43
CA ILE A 297 1.03 -29.47 -17.53
C ILE A 297 1.75 -30.60 -18.26
N ALA A 298 1.11 -31.35 -19.15
CA ALA A 298 1.77 -32.44 -19.87
C ALA A 298 2.88 -31.93 -20.79
N ARG A 299 2.66 -30.82 -21.51
CA ARG A 299 3.51 -30.38 -22.62
C ARG A 299 4.46 -29.24 -22.32
N VAL A 300 4.27 -28.51 -21.21
CA VAL A 300 5.19 -27.42 -20.87
C VAL A 300 6.59 -27.96 -20.58
N ASP A 301 7.59 -27.46 -21.28
CA ASP A 301 8.98 -27.53 -20.84
C ASP A 301 9.23 -26.39 -19.85
N LEU A 302 9.52 -26.73 -18.58
CA LEU A 302 9.75 -25.77 -17.50
C LEU A 302 11.15 -25.15 -17.55
N ALA A 303 12.08 -25.76 -18.29
CA ALA A 303 13.43 -25.23 -18.48
C ALA A 303 13.51 -24.21 -19.63
N ASP A 304 12.49 -24.15 -20.49
CA ASP A 304 12.41 -23.22 -21.62
C ASP A 304 11.44 -22.05 -21.32
N PRO A 305 11.94 -20.83 -21.10
CA PRO A 305 11.10 -19.66 -20.84
C PRO A 305 10.06 -19.39 -21.93
N ALA A 306 10.36 -19.68 -23.20
CA ALA A 306 9.41 -19.46 -24.30
C ALA A 306 8.24 -20.45 -24.24
N SER A 307 8.52 -21.72 -23.91
CA SER A 307 7.50 -22.73 -23.62
C SER A 307 6.61 -22.31 -22.44
N CYS A 308 7.21 -21.85 -21.33
CA CYS A 308 6.46 -21.35 -20.17
C CYS A 308 5.54 -20.18 -20.55
N TRP A 309 6.05 -19.20 -21.29
CA TRP A 309 5.28 -18.06 -21.77
C TRP A 309 4.10 -18.47 -22.66
N ARG A 310 4.33 -19.36 -23.63
CA ARG A 310 3.30 -19.85 -24.54
C ARG A 310 2.17 -20.51 -23.76
N TRP A 311 2.49 -21.39 -22.81
CA TRP A 311 1.51 -22.12 -22.02
C TRP A 311 0.78 -21.23 -21.02
N PHE A 312 1.48 -20.27 -20.42
CA PHE A 312 0.86 -19.22 -19.62
C PHE A 312 -0.16 -18.42 -20.43
N SER A 313 0.28 -17.81 -21.53
CA SER A 313 -0.54 -16.89 -22.33
C SER A 313 -1.70 -17.61 -23.02
N GLN A 314 -1.45 -18.70 -23.76
CA GLN A 314 -2.50 -19.42 -24.50
C GLN A 314 -3.35 -20.30 -23.59
N GLY A 315 -2.73 -20.97 -22.62
CA GLY A 315 -3.45 -21.88 -21.72
C GLY A 315 -4.37 -21.14 -20.74
N PHE A 316 -4.02 -19.90 -20.37
CA PHE A 316 -4.94 -18.99 -19.67
C PHE A 316 -6.24 -18.81 -20.48
N TRP A 317 -6.14 -18.40 -21.75
CA TRP A 317 -7.32 -18.16 -22.59
C TRP A 317 -8.17 -19.42 -22.79
N LEU A 318 -7.54 -20.57 -23.05
CA LEU A 318 -8.25 -21.83 -23.24
C LEU A 318 -9.05 -22.23 -22.00
N THR A 319 -8.44 -22.13 -20.82
CA THR A 319 -9.10 -22.54 -19.57
C THR A 319 -10.17 -21.53 -19.15
N GLY A 320 -9.87 -20.23 -19.26
CA GLY A 320 -10.84 -19.18 -18.96
C GLY A 320 -12.07 -19.25 -19.87
N ALA A 321 -11.86 -19.50 -21.17
CA ALA A 321 -12.95 -19.70 -22.13
C ALA A 321 -13.77 -20.96 -21.83
N ALA A 322 -13.13 -22.07 -21.41
CA ALA A 322 -13.85 -23.29 -21.03
C ALA A 322 -14.79 -23.05 -19.84
N ILE A 323 -14.32 -22.38 -18.78
CA ILE A 323 -15.14 -22.04 -17.61
C ILE A 323 -16.25 -21.05 -17.98
N ALA A 324 -15.93 -19.95 -18.67
CA ALA A 324 -16.90 -18.93 -19.07
C ALA A 324 -18.02 -19.51 -19.96
N SER A 325 -17.63 -20.23 -21.02
CA SER A 325 -18.58 -20.76 -22.00
C SER A 325 -19.40 -21.92 -21.41
N GLY A 326 -18.82 -22.74 -20.54
CA GLY A 326 -19.54 -23.80 -19.85
C GLY A 326 -20.58 -23.27 -18.86
N LEU A 327 -20.23 -22.26 -18.05
CA LEU A 327 -21.19 -21.58 -17.18
C LEU A 327 -22.28 -20.84 -17.97
N LEU A 328 -21.94 -20.22 -19.10
CA LEU A 328 -22.92 -19.59 -19.98
C LEU A 328 -23.85 -20.62 -20.63
N ALA A 329 -23.32 -21.75 -21.09
CA ALA A 329 -24.13 -22.83 -21.68
C ALA A 329 -25.08 -23.43 -20.65
N GLU A 330 -24.60 -23.66 -19.42
CA GLU A 330 -25.42 -24.10 -18.29
C GLU A 330 -26.58 -23.12 -18.04
N TYR A 331 -26.26 -21.83 -17.91
CA TYR A 331 -27.23 -20.77 -17.71
C TYR A 331 -28.31 -20.70 -18.82
N LEU A 332 -27.90 -20.86 -20.08
CA LEU A 332 -28.81 -20.76 -21.23
C LEU A 332 -29.70 -22.01 -21.43
N ILE A 333 -29.26 -23.17 -20.94
CA ILE A 333 -29.98 -24.45 -21.10
C ILE A 333 -30.96 -24.70 -19.95
N LEU A 334 -30.69 -24.15 -18.76
CA LEU A 334 -31.58 -24.23 -17.59
C LEU A 334 -33.05 -23.86 -17.87
N PRO A 335 -33.37 -22.82 -18.67
CA PRO A 335 -34.74 -22.44 -18.99
C PRO A 335 -35.44 -23.33 -20.03
N LEU A 336 -34.70 -24.17 -20.77
CA LEU A 336 -35.24 -25.00 -21.87
C LEU A 336 -35.61 -26.42 -21.41
N ALA A 337 -35.02 -26.89 -20.32
CA ALA A 337 -35.43 -28.12 -19.67
C ALA A 337 -36.48 -27.77 -18.60
N GLY A 338 -37.76 -27.92 -18.92
CA GLY A 338 -38.83 -27.83 -17.91
C GLY A 338 -38.46 -28.65 -16.67
N ALA A 339 -38.78 -28.12 -15.49
CA ALA A 339 -38.30 -28.51 -14.15
C ALA A 339 -38.46 -30.00 -13.74
N ASP A 340 -38.92 -30.89 -14.63
CA ASP A 340 -39.28 -32.27 -14.31
C ASP A 340 -38.39 -33.34 -14.97
N SER A 341 -37.45 -33.00 -15.87
CA SER A 341 -36.85 -34.04 -16.75
C SER A 341 -35.42 -34.52 -16.43
N PHE A 342 -34.64 -33.89 -15.55
CA PHE A 342 -33.24 -34.31 -15.31
C PHE A 342 -32.97 -35.01 -13.97
N ALA A 343 -33.87 -34.90 -12.99
CA ALA A 343 -33.72 -35.62 -11.72
C ALA A 343 -33.86 -37.15 -11.85
N ASN A 344 -34.39 -37.66 -12.97
CA ASN A 344 -34.71 -39.08 -13.15
C ASN A 344 -33.67 -39.91 -13.90
N ILE A 345 -32.55 -39.34 -14.37
CA ILE A 345 -31.60 -40.09 -15.23
C ILE A 345 -30.28 -40.50 -14.56
N CYS A 346 -29.93 -40.01 -13.36
CA CYS A 346 -28.62 -40.38 -12.77
C CYS A 346 -28.56 -40.87 -11.31
N LEU A 347 -29.64 -40.91 -10.52
CA LEU A 347 -29.57 -41.49 -9.17
C LEU A 347 -30.85 -42.24 -8.79
N GLY A 348 -30.93 -43.49 -9.23
CA GLY A 348 -31.83 -44.46 -8.64
C GLY A 348 -31.29 -44.93 -7.29
N THR A 349 -31.55 -44.18 -6.21
CA THR A 349 -31.56 -44.70 -4.84
C THR A 349 -32.39 -43.80 -3.91
N ALA A 350 -33.57 -44.29 -3.56
CA ALA A 350 -34.33 -44.07 -2.34
C ALA A 350 -34.60 -42.63 -1.85
N TYR A 351 -35.72 -42.07 -2.32
CA TYR A 351 -36.52 -41.12 -1.55
C TYR A 351 -37.12 -41.81 -0.31
N VAL A 352 -36.80 -41.33 0.90
CA VAL A 352 -37.64 -41.55 2.08
C VAL A 352 -37.95 -40.18 2.69
N HIS A 353 -39.21 -39.78 2.53
CA HIS A 353 -39.83 -38.71 3.31
C HIS A 353 -39.90 -39.10 4.79
N GLY A 354 -39.49 -38.20 5.67
CA GLY A 354 -39.64 -38.36 7.12
C GLY A 354 -39.47 -37.04 7.85
N SER A 355 -40.55 -36.27 7.92
CA SER A 355 -40.66 -35.06 8.75
C SER A 355 -40.93 -35.44 10.22
N CYS A 356 -40.54 -34.50 11.09
CA CYS A 356 -40.94 -34.27 12.50
C CYS A 356 -40.07 -34.82 13.65
N ARG A 357 -39.51 -33.81 14.36
CA ARG A 357 -39.61 -33.56 15.83
C ARG A 357 -38.91 -34.58 16.73
N ASP A 358 -37.92 -34.23 17.56
CA ASP A 358 -37.97 -33.26 18.65
C ASP A 358 -36.56 -33.10 19.24
N GLY A 359 -36.26 -31.90 19.75
CA GLY A 359 -34.99 -31.61 20.41
C GLY A 359 -34.72 -30.12 20.67
N PHE A 360 -35.75 -29.40 21.16
CA PHE A 360 -35.71 -28.22 22.07
C PHE A 360 -34.64 -27.10 21.81
N PHE A 361 -35.05 -25.92 21.32
CA PHE A 361 -35.40 -24.66 22.06
C PHE A 361 -34.20 -24.02 22.80
N CYS A 362 -33.92 -22.70 22.81
CA CYS A 362 -34.59 -21.51 22.31
C CYS A 362 -33.68 -20.27 22.44
N PHE A 363 -34.17 -19.18 21.87
CA PHE A 363 -33.80 -17.77 21.84
C PHE A 363 -33.52 -17.03 23.18
N MET A 364 -32.76 -15.92 23.03
CA MET A 364 -32.84 -14.57 23.67
C MET A 364 -32.06 -14.20 24.96
N TYR A 365 -31.34 -13.06 24.80
CA TYR A 365 -31.08 -11.93 25.72
C TYR A 365 -29.93 -11.92 26.76
N TRP A 366 -28.99 -11.00 26.50
CA TRP A 366 -28.31 -10.04 27.39
C TRP A 366 -28.57 -10.10 28.92
N LYS A 367 -27.54 -10.47 29.70
CA LYS A 367 -26.96 -9.67 30.83
C LYS A 367 -25.70 -10.32 31.44
N SER A 368 -24.62 -9.53 31.50
CA SER A 368 -23.68 -9.31 32.61
C SER A 368 -22.91 -10.47 33.30
N THR A 369 -21.58 -10.28 33.33
CA THR A 369 -20.56 -10.68 34.35
C THR A 369 -20.28 -12.18 34.55
N SER A 370 -19.05 -12.69 34.66
CA SER A 370 -17.75 -12.11 35.03
C SER A 370 -16.57 -13.02 34.61
N ASN A 371 -15.42 -12.38 34.37
CA ASN A 371 -14.03 -12.80 34.62
C ASN A 371 -13.63 -14.28 34.57
N ALA A 372 -12.78 -14.65 33.60
CA ALA A 372 -11.35 -14.90 33.84
C ALA A 372 -10.68 -15.38 32.52
N SER A 373 -9.39 -15.07 32.36
CA SER A 373 -8.47 -15.43 31.26
C SER A 373 -8.44 -14.54 30.00
N ARG A 374 -8.05 -13.28 30.19
CA ARG A 374 -7.31 -12.46 29.22
C ARG A 374 -6.07 -11.91 29.94
N GLU A 375 -4.97 -12.65 29.89
CA GLU A 375 -3.65 -12.16 30.31
C GLU A 375 -2.62 -12.61 29.28
N ALA A 376 -2.43 -11.76 28.27
CA ALA A 376 -1.23 -11.55 27.48
C ALA A 376 -1.65 -10.61 26.34
N ILE A 377 -1.04 -9.43 26.23
CA ILE A 377 -1.42 -8.28 25.38
C ILE A 377 -2.41 -7.31 26.05
N THR A 378 -1.99 -6.74 27.18
CA THR A 378 -2.44 -5.43 27.69
C THR A 378 -1.44 -4.98 28.75
N SER A 379 -0.47 -4.18 28.34
CA SER A 379 0.35 -3.38 29.26
C SER A 379 0.70 -2.05 28.58
N LEU A 380 -0.34 -1.32 28.20
CA LEU A 380 -0.32 0.12 27.96
C LEU A 380 -1.63 0.63 28.56
N ASP A 381 -1.63 0.73 29.90
CA ASP A 381 -2.67 1.46 30.63
C ASP A 381 -2.53 2.94 30.27
N PHE A 382 -3.52 3.50 29.57
CA PHE A 382 -3.70 4.94 29.50
C PHE A 382 -5.18 5.25 29.63
N THR A 383 -5.54 5.62 30.85
CA THR A 383 -6.86 6.14 31.22
C THR A 383 -7.10 7.48 30.53
N GLU A 384 -8.13 7.50 29.70
CA GLU A 384 -8.75 8.69 29.12
C GLU A 384 -9.70 9.29 30.16
N SER A 385 -9.22 10.27 30.94
CA SER A 385 -10.01 11.36 31.56
C SER A 385 -9.22 11.98 32.71
N ASP A 386 -8.59 13.13 32.49
CA ASP A 386 -8.42 14.09 33.57
C ASP A 386 -9.15 15.37 33.15
N GLU A 387 -10.35 15.52 33.71
CA GLU A 387 -11.03 16.80 33.81
C GLU A 387 -10.06 17.79 34.47
N LEU A 388 -9.85 18.95 33.86
CA LEU A 388 -9.18 20.09 34.49
C LEU A 388 -9.99 20.50 35.73
N ASN A 389 -9.58 19.96 36.89
CA ASN A 389 -10.13 20.32 38.17
C ASN A 389 -9.67 21.74 38.50
N THR A 390 -10.58 22.71 38.35
CA THR A 390 -10.40 24.10 38.75
C THR A 390 -10.37 24.16 40.28
N GLY A 391 -9.19 24.13 40.88
CA GLY A 391 -9.08 24.26 42.34
C GLY A 391 -7.72 24.02 42.98
N GLU A 392 -6.67 23.66 42.24
CA GLU A 392 -5.35 23.42 42.83
C GLU A 392 -4.38 24.57 42.53
N THR A 393 -3.70 25.02 43.58
CA THR A 393 -2.54 25.93 43.53
C THR A 393 -1.55 25.46 42.48
N LEU A 394 -1.13 26.36 41.58
CA LEU A 394 -0.08 26.12 40.59
C LEU A 394 1.09 25.33 41.24
N PRO A 395 1.48 24.16 40.70
CA PRO A 395 2.66 23.46 41.18
C PRO A 395 3.86 24.40 41.11
N SER A 396 4.75 24.34 42.10
CA SER A 396 5.97 25.15 42.12
C SER A 396 6.71 25.00 40.78
N MET A 397 6.84 26.09 40.03
CA MET A 397 7.53 26.10 38.75
C MET A 397 8.96 25.52 38.93
N PRO A 398 9.40 24.55 38.11
CA PRO A 398 10.73 23.95 38.21
C PRO A 398 11.86 24.97 38.14
N GLU A 399 13.04 24.64 38.71
CA GLU A 399 14.25 25.46 38.58
C GLU A 399 14.57 25.75 37.11
N SER A 400 15.01 26.99 36.86
CA SER A 400 15.39 27.53 35.55
C SER A 400 16.56 26.76 34.91
N ASP A 401 16.46 26.45 33.62
CA ASP A 401 17.54 25.82 32.85
C ASP A 401 18.65 26.84 32.51
N LYS A 402 18.41 28.16 32.69
CA LYS A 402 19.37 29.23 32.37
C LYS A 402 20.74 29.04 33.01
N ASN A 403 20.79 28.49 34.22
CA ASN A 403 22.04 28.29 34.96
C ASN A 403 22.78 27.00 34.57
N ALA A 404 22.10 26.05 33.92
CA ALA A 404 22.68 24.79 33.45
C ALA A 404 23.24 24.89 32.03
N VAL A 405 22.79 25.87 31.25
CA VAL A 405 23.26 26.13 29.88
C VAL A 405 24.61 26.83 29.88
N LYS A 406 25.57 26.29 29.12
CA LYS A 406 26.86 26.93 28.85
C LYS A 406 26.95 27.31 27.39
N TYR A 407 27.21 28.60 27.12
CA TYR A 407 27.42 29.11 25.78
C TYR A 407 28.90 28.95 25.38
N SER A 408 29.15 28.46 24.17
CA SER A 408 30.47 28.35 23.56
C SER A 408 30.56 29.23 22.31
N ASP A 409 31.76 29.74 22.02
CA ASP A 409 32.03 30.42 20.74
C ASP A 409 31.95 29.46 19.54
N SER A 410 31.96 28.15 19.80
CA SER A 410 31.77 27.08 18.81
C SER A 410 30.31 26.63 18.64
N ASP A 411 29.35 27.26 19.33
CA ASP A 411 27.94 26.89 19.23
C ASP A 411 27.41 27.08 17.80
N THR A 412 26.70 26.08 17.28
CA THR A 412 26.13 26.15 15.93
C THR A 412 24.99 27.16 15.89
N LEU A 413 25.10 28.13 14.96
CA LEU A 413 24.10 29.18 14.72
C LEU A 413 23.34 28.90 13.43
N VAL A 414 22.01 28.81 13.55
CA VAL A 414 21.09 28.61 12.44
C VAL A 414 20.28 29.88 12.27
N THR A 415 20.56 30.63 11.21
CA THR A 415 19.81 31.84 10.86
C THR A 415 18.86 31.56 9.70
N VAL A 416 17.59 31.90 9.87
CA VAL A 416 16.52 31.72 8.89
C VAL A 416 15.62 32.95 8.84
N LEU A 417 14.70 32.97 7.87
CA LEU A 417 13.69 34.00 7.64
C LEU A 417 14.30 35.40 7.53
N ASN A 418 15.34 35.54 6.70
CA ASN A 418 16.11 36.77 6.51
C ASN A 418 16.69 37.35 7.82
N GLY A 419 17.03 36.49 8.77
CA GLY A 419 17.59 36.89 10.06
C GLY A 419 16.55 37.35 11.07
N ALA A 420 15.27 37.07 10.83
CA ALA A 420 14.21 37.28 11.82
C ALA A 420 14.20 36.20 12.92
N VAL A 421 14.75 35.02 12.64
CA VAL A 421 14.86 33.92 13.61
C VAL A 421 16.29 33.42 13.62
N VAL A 422 16.89 33.42 14.80
CA VAL A 422 18.23 32.88 15.05
C VAL A 422 18.11 31.81 16.12
N GLY A 423 18.42 30.57 15.75
CA GLY A 423 18.56 29.46 16.69
C GLY A 423 20.04 29.26 17.01
N ARG A 424 20.39 29.23 18.29
CA ARG A 424 21.71 28.79 18.75
C ARG A 424 21.56 27.44 19.43
N LEU A 425 22.21 26.42 18.88
CA LEU A 425 22.28 25.11 19.51
C LEU A 425 23.26 25.16 20.68
N ILE A 426 22.82 24.69 21.84
CA ILE A 426 23.58 24.76 23.09
C ILE A 426 23.68 23.37 23.72
N GLN A 427 24.82 23.09 24.36
CA GLN A 427 25.01 21.81 25.03
C GLN A 427 24.33 21.83 26.39
N HIS A 428 23.50 20.81 26.65
CA HIS A 428 22.83 20.64 27.95
C HIS A 428 23.09 19.22 28.50
N PRO A 429 23.45 19.07 29.78
CA PRO A 429 23.83 17.77 30.35
C PRO A 429 22.68 16.75 30.41
N GLU A 430 21.45 17.24 30.59
CA GLU A 430 20.26 16.41 30.88
C GLU A 430 19.14 16.48 29.81
N ARG A 431 19.40 17.03 28.62
CA ARG A 431 18.38 17.20 27.57
C ARG A 431 18.84 16.54 26.28
N SER A 432 17.90 16.02 25.49
CA SER A 432 18.16 15.46 24.14
C SER A 432 18.63 16.55 23.18
N PHE A 433 18.04 17.74 23.31
CA PHE A 433 18.45 18.97 22.66
C PHE A 433 18.18 20.16 23.57
N ALA A 434 18.93 21.24 23.37
CA ALA A 434 18.62 22.54 23.93
C ALA A 434 19.02 23.61 22.91
N LEU A 435 18.16 24.59 22.72
CA LEU A 435 18.38 25.68 21.77
C LEU A 435 17.87 26.99 22.33
N ARG A 436 18.67 28.05 22.16
CA ARG A 436 18.23 29.43 22.40
C ARG A 436 17.69 29.98 21.10
N VAL A 437 16.40 30.30 21.06
CA VAL A 437 15.76 30.96 19.92
C VAL A 437 15.69 32.45 20.19
N GLU A 438 16.10 33.24 19.22
CA GLU A 438 15.98 34.69 19.20
C GLU A 438 15.08 35.10 18.04
N LEU A 439 14.07 35.92 18.33
CA LEU A 439 13.06 36.40 17.40
C LEU A 439 13.15 37.92 17.31
N ASP A 440 13.51 38.44 16.13
CA ASP A 440 13.56 39.88 15.86
C ASP A 440 12.18 40.37 15.38
N LEU A 441 11.44 41.03 16.28
CA LEU A 441 10.05 41.41 16.03
C LEU A 441 9.90 42.47 14.93
N VAL A 442 10.97 43.21 14.64
CA VAL A 442 10.98 44.24 13.60
C VAL A 442 11.22 43.60 12.24
N LYS A 443 12.26 42.77 12.11
CA LYS A 443 12.55 42.06 10.85
C LYS A 443 11.46 41.04 10.51
N GLY A 444 10.92 40.36 11.52
CA GLY A 444 9.93 39.30 11.38
C GLY A 444 8.47 39.75 11.46
N ALA A 445 8.17 41.05 11.48
CA ALA A 445 6.83 41.58 11.74
C ALA A 445 5.72 40.88 10.94
N LYS A 446 5.89 40.77 9.61
CA LYS A 446 4.92 40.10 8.72
C LYS A 446 4.77 38.59 8.98
N PHE A 447 5.81 37.94 9.48
CA PHE A 447 5.82 36.51 9.75
C PHE A 447 5.12 36.22 11.09
N PHE A 448 5.44 37.00 12.12
CA PHE A 448 4.88 36.83 13.46
C PHE A 448 3.42 37.30 13.62
N GLU A 449 2.87 38.01 12.63
CA GLU A 449 1.43 38.31 12.55
C GLU A 449 0.55 37.06 12.45
N LYS A 450 1.10 35.95 11.93
CA LYS A 450 0.37 34.69 11.78
C LYS A 450 0.81 33.70 12.84
N LYS A 451 -0.15 33.10 13.53
CA LYS A 451 0.15 32.01 14.46
C LYS A 451 0.73 30.81 13.70
N PRO A 452 1.78 30.17 14.22
CA PRO A 452 2.31 28.95 13.62
C PRO A 452 1.28 27.82 13.69
N PRO A 453 1.42 26.78 12.86
CA PRO A 453 0.59 25.60 12.92
C PRO A 453 0.68 24.91 14.29
N THR A 454 -0.48 24.54 14.83
CA THR A 454 -0.54 23.74 16.05
C THR A 454 -0.04 22.32 15.77
N HIS A 455 0.80 21.79 16.65
CA HIS A 455 1.40 20.47 16.53
C HIS A 455 1.49 19.81 17.91
N PHE A 456 1.96 18.57 17.96
CA PHE A 456 2.27 17.88 19.20
C PHE A 456 3.48 16.97 19.01
N HIS A 457 4.13 16.61 20.12
CA HIS A 457 5.31 15.75 20.13
C HIS A 457 5.08 14.51 20.99
N LEU A 458 5.85 13.46 20.72
CA LEU A 458 5.89 12.24 21.55
C LEU A 458 6.79 12.40 22.79
N GLN A 459 7.62 13.43 22.80
CA GLN A 459 8.62 13.79 23.81
C GLN A 459 8.12 14.99 24.62
N GLU A 460 8.46 15.04 25.91
CA GLU A 460 8.20 16.23 26.72
C GLU A 460 9.16 17.37 26.29
N GLU A 461 8.61 18.55 26.07
CA GLU A 461 9.34 19.75 25.68
C GLU A 461 9.26 20.81 26.78
N TYR A 462 10.29 21.65 26.90
CA TYR A 462 10.37 22.72 27.88
C TYR A 462 10.59 24.05 27.17
N ILE A 463 9.83 25.07 27.58
CA ILE A 463 10.00 26.46 27.13
C ILE A 463 10.32 27.34 28.34
N GLU A 464 11.36 28.16 28.21
CA GLU A 464 11.70 29.16 29.21
C GLU A 464 12.00 30.51 28.53
N ALA A 465 11.23 31.55 28.86
CA ALA A 465 11.50 32.89 28.37
C ALA A 465 12.80 33.45 28.98
N VAL A 466 13.67 34.01 28.15
CA VAL A 466 14.95 34.63 28.55
C VAL A 466 14.87 36.14 28.44
N GLU A 467 14.32 36.65 27.34
CA GLU A 467 14.15 38.08 27.07
C GLU A 467 12.81 38.32 26.40
N GLY A 468 12.08 39.35 26.86
CA GLY A 468 10.72 39.62 26.40
C GLY A 468 9.72 38.53 26.81
N LYS A 469 8.51 38.65 26.26
CA LYS A 469 7.37 37.75 26.54
C LYS A 469 7.05 36.87 25.33
N ILE A 470 6.82 35.59 25.58
CA ILE A 470 6.39 34.60 24.59
C ILE A 470 5.03 34.01 24.97
N ILE A 471 4.21 33.70 23.98
CA ILE A 471 2.94 32.99 24.17
C ILE A 471 3.17 31.52 23.90
N VAL A 472 2.73 30.67 24.83
CA VAL A 472 2.58 29.22 24.64
C VAL A 472 1.09 28.93 24.65
N GLU A 473 0.56 28.51 23.51
CA GLU A 473 -0.85 28.13 23.38
C GLU A 473 -0.97 26.61 23.54
N LEU A 474 -1.71 26.14 24.53
CA LEU A 474 -1.94 24.71 24.83
C LEU A 474 -3.43 24.40 24.73
N GLU A 475 -3.80 23.44 23.89
CA GLU A 475 -5.20 23.01 23.73
C GLU A 475 -6.16 24.21 23.50
N GLY A 476 -5.68 25.21 22.76
CA GLY A 476 -6.42 26.44 22.44
C GLY A 476 -6.40 27.53 23.52
N LYS A 477 -5.70 27.34 24.64
CA LYS A 477 -5.56 28.33 25.72
C LYS A 477 -4.17 28.98 25.67
N GLU A 478 -4.13 30.30 25.64
CA GLU A 478 -2.88 31.08 25.61
C GLU A 478 -2.33 31.33 27.02
N ILE A 479 -1.04 31.05 27.19
CA ILE A 479 -0.27 31.32 28.41
C ILE A 479 0.88 32.25 28.01
N ILE A 480 1.02 33.38 28.70
CA ILE A 480 2.12 34.32 28.48
C ILE A 480 3.23 33.98 29.46
N LEU A 481 4.44 33.74 28.95
CA LEU A 481 5.65 33.50 29.74
C LEU A 481 6.60 34.68 29.58
N GLY A 482 7.07 35.22 30.69
CA GLY A 482 8.13 36.21 30.80
C GLY A 482 9.37 35.66 31.51
N PRO A 483 10.46 36.44 31.59
CA PRO A 483 11.76 35.95 32.07
C PRO A 483 11.80 35.45 33.51
N THR A 484 10.80 35.82 34.33
CA THR A 484 10.68 35.46 35.74
C THR A 484 9.89 34.19 36.00
N ASP A 485 9.18 33.67 35.00
CA ASP A 485 8.26 32.53 35.20
C ASP A 485 9.02 31.19 35.32
N GLY A 486 10.24 31.12 34.77
CA GLY A 486 11.07 29.91 34.80
C GLY A 486 10.68 28.91 33.70
N ARG A 487 10.97 27.63 33.94
CA ARG A 487 10.79 26.56 32.96
C ARG A 487 9.35 26.08 32.91
N PHE A 488 8.72 26.17 31.74
CA PHE A 488 7.37 25.69 31.50
C PHE A 488 7.38 24.34 30.75
N PRO A 489 6.80 23.26 31.34
CA PRO A 489 6.75 21.95 30.69
C PRO A 489 5.54 21.79 29.75
N ILE A 490 5.79 21.24 28.56
CA ILE A 490 4.79 20.85 27.57
C ILE A 490 4.79 19.32 27.50
N LYS A 491 3.73 18.71 28.04
CA LYS A 491 3.61 17.25 28.12
C LYS A 491 3.47 16.60 26.74
N PRO A 492 3.90 15.33 26.58
CA PRO A 492 3.69 14.56 25.36
C PRO A 492 2.22 14.56 24.92
N TYR A 493 1.98 14.52 23.62
CA TYR A 493 0.65 14.51 23.00
C TYR A 493 -0.23 15.75 23.29
N VAL A 494 0.28 16.81 23.91
CA VAL A 494 -0.47 18.05 24.09
C VAL A 494 -0.40 18.88 22.81
N HIS A 495 -1.56 19.32 22.30
CA HIS A 495 -1.60 20.24 21.16
C HIS A 495 -1.05 21.59 21.59
N HIS A 496 0.04 22.02 20.98
CA HIS A 496 0.68 23.27 21.32
C HIS A 496 1.27 24.02 20.13
N ARG A 497 1.57 25.29 20.39
CA ARG A 497 2.38 26.17 19.54
C ARG A 497 2.93 27.32 20.37
N SER A 498 4.06 27.87 19.97
CA SER A 498 4.67 29.03 20.62
C SER A 498 4.92 30.16 19.61
N TYR A 499 4.71 31.40 20.02
CA TYR A 499 4.91 32.60 19.20
C TYR A 499 5.11 33.83 20.09
N PRO A 500 5.83 34.87 19.62
CA PRO A 500 6.13 36.03 20.45
C PRO A 500 4.87 36.86 20.72
N VAL A 501 4.82 37.52 21.90
CA VAL A 501 3.86 38.61 22.09
C VAL A 501 4.20 39.74 21.11
N PRO A 502 3.21 40.36 20.41
CA PRO A 502 3.48 41.48 19.52
C PRO A 502 4.21 42.63 20.21
N ILE A 503 4.95 43.44 19.44
CA ILE A 503 5.79 44.52 19.99
C ILE A 503 5.03 45.49 20.90
N SER A 504 3.73 45.71 20.65
CA SER A 504 2.86 46.56 21.47
C SER A 504 2.50 45.98 22.84
N GLY A 505 2.67 44.67 23.04
CA GLY A 505 2.44 43.98 24.31
C GLY A 505 3.74 43.59 25.04
N GLN A 506 4.90 43.93 24.47
CA GLN A 506 6.19 43.79 25.13
C GLN A 506 6.43 44.96 26.09
N ASP A 507 7.39 44.80 27.01
CA ASP A 507 7.84 45.90 27.86
C ASP A 507 8.62 46.95 27.05
N ASP A 508 8.64 48.21 27.51
CA ASP A 508 9.21 49.34 26.76
C ASP A 508 10.66 49.08 26.33
N GLY A 509 10.93 49.23 25.03
CA GLY A 509 12.26 49.07 24.43
C GLY A 509 12.61 47.65 23.97
N ILE A 510 11.78 46.65 24.26
CA ILE A 510 11.99 45.28 23.80
C ILE A 510 11.58 45.13 22.32
N THR A 511 12.57 44.88 21.47
CA THR A 511 12.39 44.66 20.02
C THR A 511 12.75 43.24 19.60
N GLN A 512 13.30 42.44 20.53
CA GLN A 512 13.69 41.06 20.33
C GLN A 512 13.16 40.20 21.48
N VAL A 513 12.74 38.96 21.17
CA VAL A 513 12.30 37.98 22.17
C VAL A 513 13.25 36.79 22.11
N ALA A 514 13.76 36.37 23.26
CA ALA A 514 14.62 35.20 23.37
C ALA A 514 14.02 34.17 24.33
N PHE A 515 14.07 32.89 23.98
CA PHE A 515 13.64 31.80 24.85
C PHE A 515 14.53 30.56 24.67
N LEU A 516 14.62 29.75 25.72
CA LEU A 516 15.20 28.42 25.68
C LEU A 516 14.11 27.42 25.33
N LEU A 517 14.40 26.56 24.35
CA LEU A 517 13.61 25.40 23.99
C LEU A 517 14.47 24.16 24.24
N SER A 518 13.98 23.19 25.00
CA SER A 518 14.72 21.95 25.27
C SER A 518 13.80 20.74 25.34
N GLY A 519 14.34 19.56 25.08
CA GLY A 519 13.59 18.29 25.10
C GLY A 519 14.07 17.34 26.19
N GLU A 520 13.15 16.55 26.74
CA GLU A 520 13.47 15.42 27.63
C GLU A 520 14.48 14.47 26.97
N ARG A 521 15.49 14.01 27.71
CA ARG A 521 16.41 13.00 27.18
C ARG A 521 15.69 11.66 26.99
N THR A 522 15.64 11.15 25.75
CA THR A 522 15.00 9.86 25.43
C THR A 522 15.89 9.03 24.52
N ASP A 523 15.75 7.70 24.61
CA ASP A 523 16.39 6.75 23.69
C ASP A 523 15.50 6.44 22.47
N ASN A 524 14.39 7.16 22.30
CA ASN A 524 13.49 6.98 21.17
C ASN A 524 14.18 7.32 19.84
N VAL A 525 13.95 6.46 18.84
CA VAL A 525 14.45 6.64 17.47
C VAL A 525 14.02 7.98 16.88
N PHE A 526 12.75 8.33 17.09
CA PHE A 526 12.11 9.55 16.61
C PHE A 526 11.91 10.52 17.77
N GLU A 527 12.77 11.51 17.82
CA GLU A 527 12.73 12.58 18.81
C GLU A 527 13.15 13.89 18.15
N LEU A 528 12.78 15.00 18.77
CA LEU A 528 13.28 16.30 18.38
C LEU A 528 14.79 16.34 18.64
N ASN A 529 15.51 16.86 17.67
CA ASN A 529 16.97 16.93 17.72
C ASN A 529 17.44 18.09 16.83
N PRO A 530 18.72 18.47 16.93
CA PRO A 530 19.24 19.63 16.19
C PRO A 530 19.08 19.51 14.68
N VAL A 531 19.31 18.31 14.13
CA VAL A 531 19.18 18.01 12.70
C VAL A 531 17.76 18.26 12.21
N PHE A 532 16.75 17.87 13.01
CA PHE A 532 15.35 18.16 12.71
C PHE A 532 15.11 19.67 12.60
N PHE A 533 15.52 20.46 13.58
CA PHE A 533 15.28 21.91 13.58
C PHE A 533 15.96 22.60 12.40
N GLU A 534 17.21 22.24 12.11
CA GLU A 534 17.94 22.76 10.96
C GLU A 534 17.20 22.51 9.64
N ASN A 535 16.78 21.26 9.41
CA ASN A 535 16.07 20.87 8.20
C ASN A 535 14.69 21.53 8.12
N TRP A 536 13.95 21.56 9.22
CA TRP A 536 12.61 22.12 9.26
C TRP A 536 12.60 23.63 9.00
N TYR A 537 13.48 24.38 9.66
CA TYR A 537 13.55 25.83 9.46
C TYR A 537 14.14 26.21 8.10
N LYS A 538 15.09 25.43 7.55
CA LYS A 538 15.56 25.64 6.17
C LYS A 538 14.51 25.28 5.12
N TYR A 539 13.67 24.28 5.39
CA TYR A 539 12.51 24.01 4.55
C TYR A 539 11.47 25.15 4.62
N GLN A 540 11.27 25.77 5.79
CA GLN A 540 10.45 26.97 5.90
C GLN A 540 11.04 28.17 5.15
N ASP A 541 12.36 28.35 5.10
CA ASP A 541 13.00 29.38 4.27
C ASP A 541 12.60 29.23 2.81
N ASP A 542 12.66 28.01 2.28
CA ASP A 542 12.26 27.74 0.89
C ASP A 542 10.79 28.09 0.64
N ILE A 543 9.89 27.79 1.58
CA ILE A 543 8.47 28.12 1.45
C ILE A 543 8.20 29.63 1.62
N VAL A 544 8.70 30.23 2.69
CA VAL A 544 8.33 31.58 3.14
C VAL A 544 9.13 32.65 2.41
N VAL A 545 10.44 32.43 2.23
CA VAL A 545 11.34 33.43 1.61
C VAL A 545 11.39 33.24 0.11
N LYS A 546 11.50 31.99 -0.38
CA LYS A 546 11.59 31.72 -1.83
C LYS A 546 10.23 31.53 -2.49
N GLY A 547 9.15 31.45 -1.72
CA GLY A 547 7.79 31.31 -2.23
C GLY A 547 7.46 29.92 -2.77
N GLU A 548 8.20 28.89 -2.35
CA GLU A 548 7.89 27.51 -2.70
C GLU A 548 6.59 27.04 -2.04
N LYS A 549 5.98 25.98 -2.59
CA LYS A 549 4.75 25.39 -2.02
C LYS A 549 5.11 24.30 -1.02
N ILE A 550 4.30 24.19 0.05
CA ILE A 550 4.39 23.06 0.98
C ILE A 550 4.14 21.76 0.21
N ASP A 551 5.13 20.87 0.17
CA ASP A 551 4.95 19.50 -0.28
C ASP A 551 4.44 18.63 0.88
N PHE A 552 3.28 18.02 0.67
CA PHE A 552 2.59 17.20 1.66
C PHE A 552 3.44 15.99 2.12
N PHE A 553 4.12 15.30 1.20
CA PHE A 553 4.95 14.14 1.56
C PHE A 553 6.21 14.57 2.29
N GLN A 554 6.84 15.68 1.86
CA GLN A 554 8.01 16.22 2.56
C GLN A 554 7.67 16.66 3.98
N LEU A 555 6.51 17.30 4.19
CA LEU A 555 6.04 17.71 5.51
C LEU A 555 5.93 16.52 6.46
N PHE A 556 5.14 15.50 6.10
CA PHE A 556 4.94 14.33 6.95
C PHE A 556 6.22 13.50 7.12
N CYS A 557 7.08 13.44 6.10
CA CYS A 557 8.39 12.79 6.18
C CYS A 557 9.30 13.45 7.21
N THR A 558 9.39 14.78 7.20
CA THR A 558 10.24 15.55 8.13
C THR A 558 9.68 15.49 9.55
N PHE A 559 8.35 15.58 9.68
CA PHE A 559 7.64 15.58 10.96
C PHE A 559 7.76 14.23 11.68
N ASP A 560 7.48 13.14 10.97
CA ASP A 560 7.62 11.78 11.50
C ASP A 560 9.05 11.49 11.99
N ALA A 561 10.06 11.95 11.22
CA ALA A 561 11.46 11.78 11.60
C ALA A 561 11.87 12.55 12.87
N GLY A 562 11.20 13.68 13.16
CA GLY A 562 11.41 14.48 14.37
C GLY A 562 10.49 14.10 15.54
N GLY A 563 9.68 13.04 15.43
CA GLY A 563 8.70 12.68 16.47
C GLY A 563 7.64 13.77 16.71
N THR A 564 7.40 14.64 15.71
CA THR A 564 6.41 15.72 15.73
C THR A 564 5.28 15.43 14.75
N TYR A 565 4.06 15.84 15.09
CA TYR A 565 2.89 15.55 14.28
C TYR A 565 1.94 16.74 14.20
N VAL A 566 1.31 16.91 13.04
CA VAL A 566 0.40 18.02 12.77
C VAL A 566 -0.90 17.81 13.56
N SER A 567 -1.44 18.88 14.17
CA SER A 567 -2.72 18.79 14.86
C SER A 567 -3.88 18.89 13.89
N PHE A 568 -4.86 17.99 14.03
CA PHE A 568 -6.11 18.06 13.28
C PHE A 568 -7.18 18.84 14.05
N PRO A 569 -8.19 19.40 13.36
CA PRO A 569 -9.35 19.98 14.01
C PRO A 569 -10.04 19.00 14.95
N SER A 570 -10.65 19.50 16.03
CA SER A 570 -11.29 18.70 17.08
C SER A 570 -12.43 17.78 16.61
N TRP A 571 -12.98 18.03 15.41
CA TRP A 571 -14.02 17.18 14.82
C TRP A 571 -13.47 15.90 14.15
N VAL A 572 -12.15 15.76 13.99
CA VAL A 572 -11.53 14.53 13.46
C VAL A 572 -11.42 13.50 14.59
N PRO A 573 -12.15 12.36 14.52
CA PRO A 573 -12.09 11.34 15.56
C PRO A 573 -10.69 10.75 15.64
N PHE A 574 -10.18 10.55 16.87
CA PHE A 574 -8.84 10.01 17.12
C PHE A 574 -7.73 10.82 16.42
N GLY A 575 -7.91 12.14 16.26
CA GLY A 575 -7.04 13.01 15.44
C GLY A 575 -5.54 12.88 15.73
N LYS A 576 -5.14 12.67 17.00
CA LYS A 576 -3.74 12.43 17.40
C LYS A 576 -3.20 11.13 16.80
N TYR A 577 -3.90 10.01 17.02
CA TYR A 577 -3.52 8.71 16.46
C TYR A 577 -3.56 8.70 14.94
N PHE A 578 -4.55 9.38 14.35
CA PHE A 578 -4.63 9.53 12.91
C PHE A 578 -3.43 10.30 12.34
N SER A 579 -3.00 11.38 13.00
CA SER A 579 -1.81 12.14 12.60
C SER A 579 -0.52 11.34 12.70
N VAL A 580 -0.35 10.57 13.78
CA VAL A 580 0.78 9.63 13.93
C VAL A 580 0.75 8.58 12.81
N GLY A 581 -0.43 8.00 12.55
CA GLY A 581 -0.64 7.07 11.45
C GLY A 581 -0.29 7.66 10.09
N LEU A 582 -0.63 8.93 9.83
CA LEU A 582 -0.23 9.64 8.61
C LEU A 582 1.28 9.86 8.54
N GLY A 583 1.95 10.25 9.62
CA GLY A 583 3.41 10.35 9.66
C GLY A 583 4.10 9.05 9.24
N ILE A 584 3.63 7.93 9.78
CA ILE A 584 4.17 6.61 9.47
C ILE A 584 3.83 6.19 8.03
N VAL A 585 2.56 6.22 7.65
CA VAL A 585 2.12 5.70 6.35
C VAL A 585 2.50 6.65 5.21
N VAL A 586 2.14 7.93 5.31
CA VAL A 586 2.39 8.93 4.26
C VAL A 586 3.84 9.39 4.28
N GLY A 587 4.38 9.73 5.44
CA GLY A 587 5.74 10.23 5.57
C GLY A 587 6.77 9.13 5.37
N ARG A 588 6.80 8.14 6.26
CA ARG A 588 7.83 7.10 6.29
C ARG A 588 7.69 6.06 5.19
N TRP A 589 6.51 5.46 5.01
CA TRP A 589 6.35 4.35 4.07
C TRP A 589 6.22 4.84 2.63
N ILE A 590 5.30 5.76 2.36
CA ILE A 590 5.05 6.27 1.00
C ILE A 590 6.11 7.31 0.63
N GLY A 591 6.29 8.36 1.43
CA GLY A 591 7.24 9.45 1.17
C GLY A 591 8.68 8.95 1.09
N SER A 592 9.22 8.51 2.23
CA SER A 592 10.61 8.01 2.30
C SER A 592 10.80 6.67 1.63
N GLY A 593 9.86 5.73 1.72
CA GLY A 593 10.04 4.38 1.18
C GLY A 593 9.77 4.25 -0.33
N LEU A 594 8.72 4.87 -0.85
CA LEU A 594 8.30 4.70 -2.25
C LEU A 594 8.69 5.89 -3.13
N LEU A 595 8.47 7.12 -2.66
CA LEU A 595 8.56 8.32 -3.49
C LEU A 595 9.93 9.00 -3.45
N GLY A 596 10.81 8.64 -2.50
CA GLY A 596 12.18 9.17 -2.44
C GLY A 596 12.36 10.43 -1.60
N TYR A 597 11.35 10.83 -0.81
CA TYR A 597 11.47 12.00 0.07
C TYR A 597 12.39 11.70 1.25
N GLN A 598 13.45 12.51 1.38
CA GLN A 598 14.39 12.37 2.49
C GLN A 598 13.92 13.19 3.69
N PRO A 599 13.99 12.63 4.92
CA PRO A 599 13.65 13.39 6.12
C PRO A 599 14.69 14.49 6.43
N PHE A 600 15.96 14.25 6.09
CA PHE A 600 17.08 15.18 6.30
C PHE A 600 17.92 15.31 5.04
N TYR A 601 18.39 16.52 4.74
CA TYR A 601 19.20 16.84 3.57
C TYR A 601 20.54 17.44 3.97
N ARG A 602 21.62 16.94 3.35
CA ARG A 602 23.00 17.37 3.63
C ARG A 602 23.23 18.87 3.47
N LYS A 603 22.53 19.51 2.53
CA LYS A 603 22.61 20.96 2.30
C LYS A 603 22.05 21.81 3.45
N TRP A 604 21.25 21.22 4.33
CA TRP A 604 20.59 21.90 5.44
C TRP A 604 21.15 21.51 6.81
N THR A 605 21.85 20.38 6.90
CA THR A 605 22.36 19.85 8.16
C THR A 605 23.84 20.19 8.39
N THR A 606 24.19 20.61 9.60
CA THR A 606 25.57 20.83 10.05
C THR A 606 26.24 19.56 10.57
N ASP A 607 25.47 18.67 11.22
CA ASP A 607 25.88 17.34 11.66
C ASP A 607 25.27 16.23 10.76
N TRP A 608 25.93 15.97 9.63
CA TRP A 608 25.45 14.98 8.67
C TRP A 608 25.57 13.54 9.19
N ASP A 609 26.52 13.27 10.08
CA ASP A 609 26.73 11.93 10.63
C ASP A 609 25.56 11.56 11.55
N LEU A 610 25.12 12.48 12.41
CA LEU A 610 23.91 12.29 13.21
C LEU A 610 22.66 12.10 12.35
N ALA A 611 22.54 12.84 11.23
CA ALA A 611 21.44 12.65 10.29
C ALA A 611 21.44 11.25 9.65
N CYS A 612 22.62 10.76 9.27
CA CYS A 612 22.80 9.41 8.74
C CYS A 612 22.46 8.34 9.77
N ASP A 613 22.94 8.49 11.00
CA ASP A 613 22.67 7.57 12.09
C ASP A 613 21.17 7.45 12.33
N ARG A 614 20.43 8.57 12.37
CA ARG A 614 18.97 8.56 12.53
C ARG A 614 18.26 7.89 11.35
N MET A 615 18.60 8.22 10.11
CA MET A 615 18.00 7.57 8.94
C MET A 615 18.30 6.06 8.89
N SER A 616 19.45 5.61 9.42
CA SER A 616 19.84 4.20 9.44
C SER A 616 19.02 3.32 10.38
N GLN A 617 18.33 3.93 11.35
CA GLN A 617 17.50 3.24 12.36
C GLN A 617 16.19 2.68 11.76
N THR A 618 15.79 3.10 10.55
CA THR A 618 14.58 2.61 9.88
C THR A 618 14.91 1.94 8.54
N VAL A 619 14.24 0.84 8.23
CA VAL A 619 14.44 0.11 6.95
C VAL A 619 14.08 0.99 5.74
N PHE A 620 13.12 1.90 5.89
CA PHE A 620 12.65 2.75 4.79
C PHE A 620 13.58 3.93 4.48
N GLN A 621 14.30 4.45 5.48
CA GLN A 621 15.20 5.60 5.32
C GLN A 621 16.67 5.18 5.18
N ARG A 622 17.06 3.97 5.60
CA ARG A 622 18.45 3.47 5.51
C ARG A 622 19.06 3.58 4.11
N ARG A 623 18.25 3.42 3.07
CA ARG A 623 18.67 3.57 1.66
C ARG A 623 19.33 4.92 1.35
N PHE A 624 18.96 5.98 2.06
CA PHE A 624 19.54 7.30 1.87
C PHE A 624 20.95 7.43 2.46
N VAL A 625 21.31 6.54 3.39
CA VAL A 625 22.67 6.43 3.95
C VAL A 625 23.55 5.60 3.03
N ASP A 626 23.01 4.49 2.52
CA ASP A 626 23.77 3.55 1.68
C ASP A 626 24.21 4.18 0.35
N ASN A 627 23.36 5.03 -0.25
CA ASN A 627 23.72 5.78 -1.46
C ASN A 627 24.89 6.76 -1.23
N VAL A 628 25.02 7.32 -0.02
CA VAL A 628 26.13 8.24 0.33
C VAL A 628 27.46 7.50 0.50
N LYS A 629 27.42 6.19 0.78
CA LYS A 629 28.63 5.35 0.85
C LYS A 629 29.05 4.79 -0.51
N ALA A 630 28.17 4.88 -1.52
CA ALA A 630 28.40 4.38 -2.87
C ALA A 630 28.94 5.47 -3.83
N ASP A 631 28.71 6.75 -3.50
CA ASP A 631 29.35 7.93 -4.09
C ASP A 631 30.67 8.27 -3.35
#